data_AF-A0A431TWL5-F1
#
_entry.id   AF-A0A431TWL5-F1
#
_cell.length_a   1.000
_cell.length_b   1.000
_cell.length_c   1.000
_cell.angle_alpha   90.00
_cell.angle_beta   90.00
_cell.angle_gamma   90.00
#
_symmetry.space_group_name_H-M   'P 1'
#
loop_
_entity.id
_entity.type
_entity.pdbx_description
1 polymer ?
#
loop_
_entity_poly.entity_id
_entity_poly.type
_entity_poly.pdbx_seq_one_letter_code
_entity_poly.pdbx_strand_id
1 'polypeptide(L)'
;MNPRSRLGLLGTALLTGCVQPAADKTVVYLLDVSHRPDVRQVGLRGRDQPLSWERDLPLTPVVPGRLYRAVVTTRTGYLFTEVKFTLNGEFELPKQDNRRVQFAATDTTVYRARFDQLRP
;
A
#
# COMPACT_ATOMS: atom_id res chain seq x y z
N MET A 1 31.58 -52.94 -28.81
CA MET A 1 31.14 -51.92 -29.79
C MET A 1 29.80 -51.36 -29.36
N ASN A 2 29.68 -50.03 -29.28
CA ASN A 2 28.43 -49.27 -29.10
C ASN A 2 27.68 -49.21 -30.46
N PRO A 3 26.36 -48.91 -30.54
CA PRO A 3 25.86 -47.55 -30.26
C PRO A 3 24.52 -47.51 -29.49
N ARG A 4 24.40 -46.62 -28.49
CA ARG A 4 23.71 -45.32 -28.55
C ARG A 4 22.28 -45.37 -29.10
N SER A 5 21.31 -45.05 -28.24
CA SER A 5 20.34 -43.97 -28.44
C SER A 5 19.47 -43.80 -27.19
N ARG A 6 19.85 -42.89 -26.30
CA ARG A 6 18.91 -42.37 -25.30
C ARG A 6 18.29 -41.11 -25.90
N LEU A 7 17.10 -41.27 -26.46
CA LEU A 7 16.28 -40.19 -26.98
C LEU A 7 15.87 -39.34 -25.77
N GLY A 8 16.48 -38.16 -25.62
CA GLY A 8 16.14 -37.22 -24.57
C GLY A 8 14.77 -36.60 -24.84
N LEU A 9 13.80 -36.87 -23.96
CA LEU A 9 12.50 -36.19 -24.00
C LEU A 9 12.69 -34.79 -23.40
N LEU A 10 12.89 -33.79 -24.25
CA LEU A 10 12.85 -32.37 -23.88
C LEU A 10 11.39 -32.03 -23.54
N GLY A 11 11.01 -32.14 -22.26
CA GLY A 11 9.71 -31.70 -21.78
C GLY A 11 9.62 -30.18 -21.81
N THR A 12 8.95 -29.64 -22.83
CA THR A 12 8.64 -28.21 -22.92
C THR A 12 7.61 -27.86 -21.85
N ALA A 13 8.07 -27.38 -20.70
CA ALA A 13 7.21 -26.83 -19.67
C ALA A 13 6.57 -25.54 -20.22
N LEU A 14 5.32 -25.66 -20.69
CA LEU A 14 4.48 -24.51 -21.03
C LEU A 14 4.26 -23.71 -19.75
N LEU A 15 4.97 -22.60 -19.63
CA LEU A 15 4.81 -21.58 -18.59
C LEU A 15 3.41 -20.98 -18.71
N THR A 16 2.42 -21.65 -18.12
CA THR A 16 1.13 -21.03 -17.83
C THR A 16 1.36 -20.01 -16.71
N GLY A 17 1.75 -18.80 -17.10
CA GLY A 17 1.78 -17.68 -16.18
C GLY A 17 0.36 -17.38 -15.73
N CYS A 18 -0.07 -17.99 -14.62
CA CYS A 18 -1.29 -17.59 -13.94
C CYS A 18 -1.09 -16.16 -13.43
N VAL A 19 -1.50 -15.16 -14.23
CA VAL A 19 -1.66 -13.81 -13.73
C VAL A 19 -2.72 -13.86 -12.63
N GLN A 20 -2.36 -13.48 -11.41
CA GLN A 20 -3.32 -13.46 -10.31
C GLN A 20 -4.43 -12.45 -10.67
N PRO A 21 -5.72 -12.84 -10.59
CA PRO A 21 -6.81 -11.94 -10.91
C PRO A 21 -6.79 -10.75 -9.94
N ALA A 22 -6.80 -9.54 -10.50
CA ALA A 22 -6.89 -8.32 -9.71
C ALA A 22 -8.31 -8.15 -9.15
N ALA A 23 -8.39 -7.73 -7.89
CA ALA A 23 -9.63 -7.43 -7.20
C ALA A 23 -9.58 -6.04 -6.58
N ASP A 24 -10.75 -5.49 -6.28
CA ASP A 24 -10.84 -4.22 -5.59
C ASP A 24 -10.52 -4.43 -4.10
N LYS A 25 -9.65 -3.59 -3.58
CA LYS A 25 -9.23 -3.57 -2.17
C LYS A 25 -9.46 -2.18 -1.61
N THR A 26 -10.31 -2.10 -0.59
CA THR A 26 -10.61 -0.84 0.09
C THR A 26 -9.82 -0.74 1.37
N VAL A 27 -9.15 0.40 1.58
CA VAL A 27 -8.45 0.72 2.83
C VAL A 27 -9.06 1.97 3.45
N VAL A 28 -9.47 1.86 4.70
CA VAL A 28 -9.85 2.99 5.55
C VAL A 28 -8.62 3.37 6.39
N TYR A 29 -7.98 4.46 6.01
CA TYR A 29 -6.84 5.03 6.73
C TYR A 29 -7.32 5.92 7.85
N LEU A 30 -6.78 5.71 9.05
CA LEU A 30 -6.99 6.55 10.23
C LEU A 30 -5.63 6.98 10.76
N LEU A 31 -5.37 8.30 10.73
CA LEU A 31 -4.10 8.88 11.15
C LEU A 31 -4.30 9.76 12.37
N ASP A 32 -3.63 9.39 13.47
CA ASP A 32 -3.48 10.23 14.65
C ASP A 32 -2.30 11.21 14.48
N VAL A 33 -2.59 12.50 14.57
CA VAL A 33 -1.64 13.62 14.52
C VAL A 33 -1.65 14.45 15.81
N SER A 34 -2.32 13.99 16.86
CA SER A 34 -2.57 14.75 18.10
C SER A 34 -1.33 15.26 18.85
N HIS A 35 -0.16 14.72 18.52
CA HIS A 35 1.12 15.11 19.11
C HIS A 35 1.91 16.11 18.25
N ARG A 36 1.37 16.52 17.11
CA ARG A 36 1.98 17.48 16.20
C ARG A 36 1.28 18.84 16.37
N PRO A 37 2.03 19.92 16.63
CA PRO A 37 1.46 21.26 16.52
C PRO A 37 1.21 21.64 15.05
N ASP A 38 0.40 22.68 14.83
CA ASP A 38 0.25 23.38 13.55
C ASP A 38 -0.15 22.51 12.35
N VAL A 39 -1.15 21.65 12.55
CA VAL A 39 -1.75 20.81 11.49
C VAL A 39 -2.60 21.67 10.55
N ARG A 40 -2.09 21.99 9.36
CA ARG A 40 -2.80 22.75 8.32
C ARG A 40 -3.34 21.86 7.21
N GLN A 41 -2.56 20.87 6.80
CA GLN A 41 -2.91 19.89 5.77
C GLN A 41 -2.42 18.51 6.19
N VAL A 42 -3.25 17.49 5.99
CA VAL A 42 -2.87 16.09 6.19
C VAL A 42 -3.12 15.36 4.88
N GLY A 43 -2.11 14.66 4.38
CA GLY A 43 -2.16 13.97 3.09
C GLY A 43 -1.74 12.52 3.17
N LEU A 44 -2.05 11.79 2.11
CA LEU A 44 -1.64 10.41 1.85
C LEU A 44 -1.07 10.33 0.45
N ARG A 45 0.10 9.72 0.33
CA ARG A 45 0.71 9.32 -0.95
C ARG A 45 0.92 7.83 -0.97
N GLY A 46 0.96 7.23 -2.15
CA GLY A 46 1.05 5.78 -2.26
C GLY A 46 1.30 5.28 -3.67
N ARG A 47 1.64 3.99 -3.74
CA ARG A 47 2.03 3.30 -4.97
C ARG A 47 0.86 3.05 -5.92
N ASP A 48 -0.28 2.65 -5.38
CA ASP A 48 -1.39 2.15 -6.18
C ASP A 48 -2.43 3.25 -6.44
N GLN A 49 -2.95 3.32 -7.66
CA GLN A 49 -4.00 4.29 -8.00
C GLN A 49 -5.24 4.08 -7.12
N PRO A 50 -5.94 5.15 -6.71
CA PRO A 50 -5.79 6.55 -7.15
C PRO A 50 -4.70 7.36 -6.40
N LEU A 51 -3.90 6.73 -5.54
CA LEU A 51 -2.79 7.42 -4.88
C LEU A 51 -1.64 7.66 -5.87
N SER A 52 -0.80 8.63 -5.51
CA SER A 52 0.41 8.98 -6.24
C SER A 52 1.50 9.38 -5.25
N TRP A 53 2.77 9.13 -5.59
CA TRP A 53 3.92 9.61 -4.84
C TRP A 53 4.20 11.11 -5.05
N GLU A 54 3.63 11.71 -6.09
CA GLU A 54 3.85 13.11 -6.47
C GLU A 54 2.80 14.05 -5.87
N ARG A 55 1.59 13.54 -5.60
CA ARG A 55 0.45 14.36 -5.15
C ARG A 55 -0.18 13.80 -3.89
N ASP A 56 -0.39 14.68 -2.91
CA ASP A 56 -1.20 14.36 -1.73
C ASP A 56 -2.65 14.06 -2.13
N LEU A 57 -3.18 12.94 -1.65
CA LEU A 57 -4.60 12.79 -1.40
C LEU A 57 -4.92 13.42 -0.04
N PRO A 58 -5.73 14.49 0.06
CA PRO A 58 -6.08 15.09 1.34
C PRO A 58 -6.90 14.13 2.21
N LEU A 59 -6.55 14.01 3.49
CA LEU A 59 -7.38 13.32 4.48
C LEU A 59 -8.42 14.29 5.06
N THR A 60 -9.62 13.77 5.32
CA THR A 60 -10.71 14.51 5.97
C THR A 60 -10.55 14.45 7.50
N PRO A 61 -10.66 15.57 8.23
CA PRO A 61 -10.64 15.55 9.69
C PRO A 61 -11.87 14.81 10.24
N VAL A 62 -11.64 13.84 11.12
CA VAL A 62 -12.67 13.24 11.99
C VAL A 62 -12.73 14.02 13.31
N VAL A 63 -11.56 14.36 13.84
CA VAL A 63 -11.39 15.29 14.97
C VAL A 63 -10.32 16.30 14.54
N PRO A 64 -10.68 17.55 14.24
CA PRO A 64 -9.74 18.56 13.76
C PRO A 64 -8.49 18.65 14.65
N GLY A 65 -7.31 18.67 14.02
CA GLY A 65 -6.01 18.71 14.70
C GLY A 65 -5.61 17.41 15.42
N ARG A 66 -6.41 16.35 15.39
CA ARG A 66 -6.12 15.09 16.12
C ARG A 66 -6.25 13.83 15.28
N LEU A 67 -7.38 13.61 14.62
CA LEU A 67 -7.66 12.37 13.89
C LEU A 67 -8.18 12.67 12.49
N TYR A 68 -7.57 12.04 11.49
CA TYR A 68 -7.87 12.24 10.08
C TYR A 68 -8.16 10.90 9.39
N ARG A 69 -8.97 10.95 8.32
CA ARG A 69 -9.44 9.77 7.60
C ARG A 69 -9.37 9.92 6.09
N ALA A 70 -8.99 8.84 5.41
CA ALA A 70 -9.21 8.66 3.98
C ALA A 70 -9.76 7.25 3.71
N VAL A 71 -10.53 7.10 2.64
CA VAL A 71 -10.96 5.81 2.11
C VAL A 71 -10.45 5.71 0.68
N VAL A 72 -9.69 4.67 0.40
CA VAL A 72 -9.10 4.46 -0.92
C VAL A 72 -9.44 3.06 -1.37
N THR A 73 -9.99 2.94 -2.56
CA THR A 73 -10.19 1.65 -3.23
C THR A 73 -9.21 1.56 -4.38
N THR A 74 -8.46 0.47 -4.44
CA THR A 74 -7.52 0.19 -5.53
C THR A 74 -7.80 -1.17 -6.15
N ARG A 75 -7.61 -1.31 -7.46
CA ARG A 75 -7.76 -2.59 -8.16
C ARG A 75 -6.39 -3.23 -8.33
N THR A 76 -6.14 -4.34 -7.64
CA THR A 76 -4.80 -4.93 -7.58
C THR A 76 -4.82 -6.44 -7.36
N GLY A 77 -3.80 -7.13 -7.90
CA GLY A 77 -3.50 -8.53 -7.61
C GLY A 77 -2.53 -8.72 -6.44
N TYR A 78 -1.97 -7.63 -5.90
CA TYR A 78 -1.04 -7.68 -4.77
C TYR A 78 -1.79 -7.85 -3.44
N LEU A 79 -1.10 -8.44 -2.47
CA LEU A 79 -1.63 -8.63 -1.11
C LEU A 79 -1.38 -7.43 -0.19
N PHE A 80 -0.65 -6.43 -0.66
CA PHE A 80 -0.35 -5.22 0.10
C PHE A 80 -0.17 -4.01 -0.82
N THR A 81 -0.32 -2.82 -0.24
CA THR A 81 0.06 -1.54 -0.82
C THR A 81 1.12 -0.84 0.02
N GLU A 82 1.77 0.15 -0.57
CA GLU A 82 2.75 1.00 0.10
C GLU A 82 2.25 2.44 0.09
N VAL A 83 2.32 3.07 1.25
CA VAL A 83 1.86 4.44 1.46
C VAL A 83 2.81 5.22 2.36
N LYS A 84 2.68 6.54 2.33
CA LYS A 84 3.32 7.42 3.29
C LYS A 84 2.39 8.59 3.58
N PHE A 85 2.20 8.92 4.86
CA PHE A 85 1.44 10.10 5.24
C PHE A 85 2.28 11.36 5.06
N THR A 86 1.59 12.47 4.81
CA THR A 86 2.20 13.80 4.78
C THR A 86 1.51 14.72 5.77
N LEU A 87 2.28 15.62 6.36
CA LEU A 87 1.78 16.71 7.20
C LEU A 87 2.34 18.01 6.64
N ASN A 88 1.45 18.92 6.24
CA ASN A 88 1.80 20.19 5.61
C ASN A 88 2.71 20.02 4.38
N GLY A 89 2.52 18.96 3.60
CA GLY A 89 3.30 18.64 2.40
C GLY A 89 4.57 17.82 2.65
N GLU A 90 5.02 17.72 3.91
CA GLU A 90 6.21 16.96 4.29
C GLU A 90 5.89 15.51 4.62
N PHE A 91 6.73 14.59 4.15
CA PHE A 91 6.59 13.16 4.43
C PHE A 91 6.86 12.84 5.91
N GLU A 92 6.08 11.91 6.45
CA GLU A 92 6.42 11.27 7.71
C GLU A 92 7.70 10.41 7.59
N LEU A 93 8.28 10.05 8.74
CA LEU A 93 9.35 9.07 8.88
C LEU A 93 10.46 9.30 7.83
N PRO A 94 11.12 10.47 7.84
CA PRO A 94 12.14 10.77 6.87
C PRO A 94 13.24 9.70 6.92
N LYS A 95 13.70 9.27 5.75
CA LYS A 95 14.71 8.21 5.55
C LYS A 95 14.28 6.78 5.93
N GLN A 96 13.05 6.58 6.41
CA GLN A 96 12.49 5.24 6.57
C GLN A 96 11.70 4.84 5.32
N ASP A 97 11.59 3.52 5.15
CA ASP A 97 10.75 2.90 4.13
C ASP A 97 9.29 3.34 4.24
N ASN A 98 8.56 3.17 3.13
CA ASN A 98 7.13 3.41 3.08
C ASN A 98 6.39 2.45 4.04
N ARG A 99 5.25 2.90 4.57
CA ARG A 99 4.38 2.02 5.33
C ARG A 99 3.79 0.98 4.41
N ARG A 100 3.94 -0.29 4.77
CA ARG A 100 3.30 -1.42 4.10
C ARG A 100 1.95 -1.73 4.75
N VAL A 101 0.88 -1.66 3.96
CA VAL A 101 -0.48 -2.00 4.38
C VAL A 101 -0.87 -3.32 3.77
N GLN A 102 -0.91 -4.36 4.60
CA GLN A 102 -1.39 -5.68 4.21
C GLN A 102 -2.91 -5.64 4.07
N PHE A 103 -3.43 -6.06 2.92
CA PHE A 103 -4.86 -6.16 2.73
C PHE A 103 -5.43 -7.32 3.56
N ALA A 104 -6.59 -7.08 4.17
CA ALA A 104 -7.38 -8.11 4.79
C ALA A 104 -7.85 -9.15 3.75
N ALA A 105 -8.22 -10.33 4.24
CA ALA A 105 -8.89 -11.33 3.41
C ALA A 105 -10.28 -10.86 2.94
N THR A 106 -10.89 -9.94 3.69
CA THR A 106 -12.13 -9.24 3.33
C THR A 106 -11.87 -8.08 2.36
N ASP A 107 -12.92 -7.47 1.84
CA ASP A 107 -12.79 -6.37 0.87
C ASP A 107 -12.31 -5.05 1.49
N THR A 108 -12.35 -4.93 2.82
CA THR A 108 -12.02 -3.70 3.54
C THR A 108 -10.96 -3.94 4.62
N THR A 109 -9.89 -3.17 4.56
CA THR A 109 -8.82 -3.10 5.56
C THR A 109 -8.93 -1.79 6.33
N VAL A 110 -8.87 -1.83 7.66
CA VAL A 110 -8.74 -0.61 8.48
C VAL A 110 -7.29 -0.47 8.90
N TYR A 111 -6.63 0.61 8.48
CA TYR A 111 -5.24 0.88 8.81
C TYR A 111 -5.15 2.07 9.76
N ARG A 112 -4.65 1.82 10.97
CA ARG A 112 -4.46 2.84 12.01
C ARG A 112 -2.97 3.14 12.17
N ALA A 113 -2.63 4.42 12.19
CA ALA A 113 -1.27 4.88 12.38
C ALA A 113 -1.24 6.17 13.20
N ARG A 114 -0.08 6.44 13.78
CA ARG A 114 0.28 7.74 14.35
C ARG A 114 1.42 8.33 13.53
N PHE A 115 1.30 9.60 13.15
CA PHE A 115 2.27 10.28 12.30
C PHE A 115 3.68 10.21 12.92
N ASP A 116 4.71 9.98 12.10
CA ASP A 116 6.11 9.81 12.54
C ASP A 116 6.36 8.68 13.57
N GLN A 117 5.43 7.75 13.75
CA GLN A 117 5.60 6.60 14.65
C GLN A 117 5.43 5.27 13.91
N LEU A 118 6.44 4.39 14.07
CA LEU A 118 6.46 3.06 13.46
C LEU A 118 5.46 2.08 14.10
N ARG A 119 5.06 2.33 15.35
CA ARG A 119 4.07 1.54 16.07
C ARG A 119 2.85 2.41 16.38
N PRO A 120 1.62 1.86 16.35
CA PRO A 120 0.42 2.57 16.76
C PRO A 120 0.45 2.95 18.25
#